data_AF-A0A368X5N4-F1
#
_entry.id   AF-A0A368X5N4-F1
#
_cell.length_a   1.000
_cell.length_b   1.000
_cell.length_c   1.000
_cell.angle_alpha   90.00
_cell.angle_beta   90.00
_cell.angle_gamma   90.00
#
_symmetry.space_group_name_H-M   'P 1'
#
loop_
_entity.id
_entity.type
_entity.pdbx_description
1 polymer ?
#
loop_
_entity_poly.entity_id
_entity_poly.type
_entity_poly.pdbx_seq_one_letter_code
_entity_poly.pdbx_strand_id
1 'polypeptide(L)'
;MMNDYQKIENALGSLLAVLADSFTESEFNEVKEFIDAGEYGIALETLIDIIEDESKSISKEALLLAKKAGECMDMDSNTIEKRVSRYVKKTG
;
A
#
# COMPACT_ATOMS: atom_id res chain seq x y z
N MET A 1 -3.43 23.18 -8.06
CA MET A 1 -3.31 22.80 -6.64
C MET A 1 -3.86 21.39 -6.54
N MET A 2 -3.06 20.42 -6.11
CA MET A 2 -3.53 19.04 -5.98
C MET A 2 -4.31 18.94 -4.68
N ASN A 3 -5.58 18.50 -4.72
CA ASN A 3 -6.33 18.30 -3.48
C ASN A 3 -5.78 17.08 -2.72
N ASP A 4 -6.16 16.93 -1.46
CA ASP A 4 -5.60 15.88 -0.62
C ASP A 4 -6.00 14.47 -1.11
N TYR A 5 -7.19 14.30 -1.68
CA TYR A 5 -7.61 13.04 -2.30
C TYR A 5 -6.73 12.62 -3.49
N GLN A 6 -6.34 13.55 -4.36
CA GLN A 6 -5.43 13.24 -5.46
C GLN A 6 -4.04 12.83 -4.98
N LYS A 7 -3.58 13.33 -3.82
CA LYS A 7 -2.31 12.88 -3.23
C LYS A 7 -2.43 11.45 -2.71
N ILE A 8 -3.56 11.12 -2.08
CA ILE A 8 -3.86 9.78 -1.57
C ILE A 8 -3.96 8.78 -2.73
N GLU A 9 -4.77 9.06 -3.74
CA GLU A 9 -4.93 8.24 -4.95
C GLU A 9 -3.58 7.97 -5.63
N ASN A 10 -2.76 9.00 -5.80
CA ASN A 10 -1.44 8.81 -6.41
C ASN A 10 -0.51 7.96 -5.56
N ALA A 11 -0.52 8.13 -4.23
CA ALA A 11 0.30 7.33 -3.33
C ALA A 11 -0.13 5.85 -3.35
N LEU A 12 -1.43 5.58 -3.24
CA LEU A 12 -1.99 4.22 -3.31
C LEU A 12 -1.82 3.58 -4.68
N GLY A 13 -2.08 4.33 -5.76
CA GLY A 13 -1.88 3.85 -7.12
C GLY A 13 -0.41 3.51 -7.41
N SER A 14 0.52 4.35 -6.94
CA SER A 14 1.96 4.07 -7.06
C SER A 14 2.37 2.85 -6.24
N LEU A 15 1.84 2.73 -5.02
CA LEU A 15 2.10 1.57 -4.16
C LEU A 15 1.61 0.27 -4.81
N LEU A 16 0.37 0.26 -5.28
CA LEU A 16 -0.23 -0.90 -5.92
C LEU A 16 0.52 -1.28 -7.21
N ALA A 17 0.96 -0.29 -7.99
CA ALA A 17 1.78 -0.54 -9.18
C ALA A 17 3.13 -1.20 -8.85
N VAL A 18 3.82 -0.76 -7.79
CA VAL A 18 5.08 -1.38 -7.34
C VAL A 18 4.88 -2.81 -6.82
N LEU A 19 3.67 -3.12 -6.33
CA LEU A 19 3.31 -4.44 -5.83
C LEU A 19 2.72 -5.37 -6.91
N ALA A 20 2.50 -4.88 -8.14
CA ALA A 20 1.85 -5.65 -9.20
C ALA A 20 2.55 -6.99 -9.50
N ASP A 21 3.88 -7.04 -9.41
CA ASP A 21 4.65 -8.28 -9.62
C ASP A 21 4.60 -9.24 -8.42
N SER A 22 4.26 -8.75 -7.24
CA SER A 22 4.12 -9.54 -6.01
C SER A 22 2.70 -10.04 -5.77
N PHE A 23 1.71 -9.34 -6.34
CA PHE A 23 0.28 -9.62 -6.15
C PHE A 23 -0.23 -10.51 -7.27
N THR A 24 -1.21 -11.35 -6.97
CA THR A 24 -2.00 -12.01 -8.01
C THR A 24 -2.94 -11.00 -8.66
N GLU A 25 -3.48 -11.32 -9.84
CA GLU A 25 -4.47 -10.47 -10.50
C GLU A 25 -5.71 -10.22 -9.62
N SER A 26 -6.14 -11.23 -8.86
CA SER A 26 -7.28 -11.10 -7.93
C SER A 26 -6.98 -10.13 -6.79
N GLU A 27 -5.83 -10.28 -6.13
CA GLU A 27 -5.38 -9.40 -5.04
C GLU A 27 -5.21 -7.95 -5.52
N PHE A 28 -4.63 -7.77 -6.71
CA PHE A 28 -4.46 -6.47 -7.32
C PHE A 28 -5.81 -5.79 -7.59
N ASN A 29 -6.75 -6.53 -8.19
CA ASN A 29 -8.07 -6.01 -8.53
C ASN A 29 -8.89 -5.68 -7.28
N GLU A 30 -8.81 -6.49 -6.24
CA GLU A 30 -9.50 -6.24 -4.96
C GLU A 30 -9.06 -4.88 -4.36
N VAL A 31 -7.76 -4.63 -4.25
CA VAL A 31 -7.27 -3.33 -3.75
C VAL A 31 -7.67 -2.20 -4.70
N LYS A 32 -7.58 -2.42 -6.01
CA LYS A 32 -7.92 -1.42 -7.02
C LYS A 32 -9.39 -1.00 -6.93
N GLU A 33 -10.31 -1.93 -6.68
CA GLU A 33 -11.74 -1.63 -6.51
C GLU A 33 -11.98 -0.65 -5.35
N PHE A 34 -11.27 -0.78 -4.23
CA PHE A 34 -11.36 0.18 -3.13
C PHE A 34 -10.78 1.55 -3.46
N ILE A 35 -9.66 1.60 -4.19
CA ILE A 35 -9.09 2.88 -4.67
C ILE A 35 -10.08 3.59 -5.59
N ASP A 36 -10.62 2.87 -6.58
CA ASP A 36 -11.54 3.43 -7.58
C ASP A 36 -12.88 3.86 -6.94
N ALA A 37 -13.28 3.26 -5.81
CA ALA A 37 -14.45 3.65 -5.02
C ALA A 37 -14.20 4.82 -4.05
N GLY A 38 -12.94 5.28 -3.90
CA GLY A 38 -12.57 6.31 -2.94
C GLY A 38 -12.43 5.83 -1.49
N GLU A 39 -12.46 4.51 -1.26
CA GLU A 39 -12.35 3.85 0.04
C GLU A 39 -10.88 3.65 0.42
N TYR A 40 -10.11 4.76 0.47
CA TYR A 40 -8.65 4.73 0.54
C TYR A 40 -8.06 4.07 1.79
N GLY A 41 -8.71 4.24 2.95
CA GLY A 41 -8.30 3.59 4.19
C GLY A 41 -8.45 2.07 4.09
N ILE A 42 -9.57 1.61 3.52
CA ILE A 42 -9.82 0.18 3.28
C ILE A 42 -8.82 -0.36 2.26
N ALA A 43 -8.56 0.37 1.17
CA ALA A 43 -7.57 -0.02 0.18
C ALA A 43 -6.17 -0.25 0.79
N LEU A 44 -5.72 0.65 1.68
CA LEU A 44 -4.44 0.50 2.37
C LEU A 44 -4.43 -0.67 3.34
N GLU A 45 -5.50 -0.84 4.14
CA GLU A 45 -5.61 -1.96 5.09
C GLU A 45 -5.63 -3.30 4.35
N THR A 46 -6.47 -3.48 3.34
CA THR A 46 -6.53 -4.70 2.52
C THR A 46 -5.18 -5.01 1.88
N LEU A 47 -4.49 -3.99 1.36
CA LEU A 47 -3.16 -4.18 0.79
C LEU A 47 -2.14 -4.65 1.84
N ILE A 48 -2.16 -4.08 3.04
CA ILE A 48 -1.29 -4.51 4.14
C ILE A 48 -1.65 -5.93 4.58
N ASP A 49 -2.94 -6.25 4.72
CA ASP A 49 -3.42 -7.59 5.09
C ASP A 49 -2.94 -8.64 4.10
N ILE A 50 -3.07 -8.39 2.78
CA ILE A 50 -2.55 -9.29 1.74
C ILE A 50 -1.03 -9.51 1.91
N ILE A 51 -0.27 -8.45 2.18
CA ILE A 51 1.18 -8.59 2.41
C ILE A 51 1.46 -9.49 3.62
N GLU A 52 0.73 -9.31 4.72
CA GLU A 52 0.95 -10.04 5.96
C GLU A 52 0.53 -11.51 5.84
N ASP A 53 -0.68 -11.76 5.35
CA ASP A 53 -1.31 -13.08 5.27
C ASP A 53 -0.60 -13.99 4.28
N GLU A 54 -0.27 -13.46 3.10
CA GLU A 54 0.43 -14.21 2.05
C GLU A 54 1.95 -14.11 2.16
N SER A 55 2.46 -13.42 3.18
CA SER A 55 3.89 -13.15 3.38
C SER A 55 4.58 -12.60 2.14
N LYS A 56 3.92 -11.69 1.42
CA LYS A 56 4.42 -11.13 0.15
C LYS A 56 5.72 -10.37 0.38
N SER A 57 6.73 -10.68 -0.41
CA SER A 57 8.00 -9.96 -0.33
C SER A 57 7.90 -8.61 -1.04
N ILE A 58 8.19 -7.53 -0.33
CA ILE A 58 8.04 -6.15 -0.83
C ILE A 58 9.38 -5.42 -0.95
N SER A 59 9.45 -4.39 -1.79
CA SER A 59 10.63 -3.53 -1.90
C SER A 59 10.67 -2.49 -0.77
N LYS A 60 11.84 -1.87 -0.55
CA LYS A 60 11.95 -0.69 0.33
C LYS A 60 11.09 0.47 -0.18
N GLU A 61 10.95 0.59 -1.49
CA GLU A 61 10.08 1.59 -2.12
C GLU A 61 8.61 1.37 -1.76
N ALA A 62 8.12 0.13 -1.82
CA ALA A 62 6.76 -0.21 -1.40
C ALA A 62 6.52 0.15 0.08
N LEU A 63 7.48 -0.12 0.97
CA LEU A 63 7.39 0.31 2.37
C LEU A 63 7.24 1.84 2.49
N LEU A 64 8.06 2.61 1.77
CA LEU A 64 8.00 4.08 1.81
C LEU A 64 6.68 4.62 1.27
N LEU A 65 6.16 4.01 0.20
CA LEU A 65 4.87 4.39 -0.38
C LEU A 65 3.70 4.03 0.54
N ALA A 66 3.74 2.88 1.23
CA ALA A 66 2.73 2.50 2.22
C ALA A 66 2.68 3.50 3.39
N LYS A 67 3.85 3.89 3.92
CA LYS A 67 3.93 4.93 4.96
C LYS A 67 3.36 6.25 4.46
N LYS A 68 3.76 6.68 3.26
CA LYS A 68 3.29 7.93 2.65
C LYS A 68 1.79 7.93 2.43
N ALA A 69 1.21 6.82 1.98
CA ALA A 69 -0.23 6.67 1.80
C ALA A 69 -0.96 6.86 3.14
N GLY A 70 -0.49 6.22 4.21
CA GLY A 70 -1.03 6.40 5.55
C GLY A 70 -0.91 7.84 6.07
N GLU A 71 0.25 8.48 5.89
CA GLU A 71 0.46 9.88 6.28
C GLU A 71 -0.48 10.84 5.56
N CYS A 72 -0.77 10.59 4.28
CA CYS A 72 -1.74 11.40 3.52
C CYS A 72 -3.18 11.27 4.05
N MET A 73 -3.46 10.25 4.86
CA MET A 73 -4.76 9.97 5.48
C MET A 73 -4.75 10.22 7.00
N ASP A 74 -3.73 10.88 7.53
CA ASP A 74 -3.52 11.10 8.97
C ASP A 74 -3.47 9.78 9.81
N MET A 75 -3.06 8.67 9.18
CA MET A 75 -2.85 7.38 9.85
C MET A 75 -1.43 7.29 10.45
N ASP A 76 -1.24 6.48 11.49
CA ASP A 76 0.07 6.29 12.11
C ASP A 76 1.02 5.46 11.22
N SER A 77 1.95 6.14 10.56
CA SER A 77 2.93 5.49 9.68
C SER A 77 3.89 4.56 10.40
N ASN A 78 4.07 4.69 11.72
CA ASN A 78 4.85 3.74 12.51
C ASN A 78 4.11 2.40 12.67
N THR A 79 2.79 2.45 12.80
CA THR A 79 1.96 1.23 12.86
C THR A 79 2.03 0.48 11.53
N ILE A 80 1.92 1.19 10.40
CA ILE A 80 2.09 0.62 9.06
C ILE A 80 3.49 0.00 8.92
N GLU A 81 4.54 0.74 9.26
CA GLU A 81 5.93 0.25 9.17
C GLU A 81 6.15 -1.02 9.99
N LYS A 82 5.63 -1.08 11.22
CA LYS A 82 5.76 -2.26 12.08
C LYS A 82 5.13 -3.51 11.45
N ARG A 83 3.98 -3.37 10.78
CA ARG A 83 3.29 -4.48 10.11
C ARG A 83 4.10 -5.01 8.93
N VAL A 84 4.55 -4.12 8.04
CA VAL A 84 5.12 -4.52 6.75
C VAL A 84 6.65 -4.61 6.68
N SER A 85 7.39 -3.99 7.60
CA SER A 85 8.87 -3.92 7.54
C SER A 85 9.57 -5.28 7.51
N ARG A 86 9.01 -6.30 8.17
CA ARG A 86 9.54 -7.66 8.18
C ARG A 86 9.52 -8.37 6.81
N TYR A 87 8.71 -7.87 5.87
CA TYR A 87 8.56 -8.43 4.52
C TYR A 87 9.42 -7.72 3.48
N VAL A 88 10.16 -6.68 3.87
CA VAL A 88 11.05 -5.94 2.98
C VAL A 88 12.23 -6.82 2.57
N LYS A 89 12.43 -6.95 1.25
CA LYS A 89 13.58 -7.65 0.65
C LYS A 89 14.88 -7.13 1.26
N LYS A 90 15.66 -8.04 1.84
CA LYS A 90 17.05 -7.74 2.24
C LYS A 90 17.86 -7.63 0.95
N THR A 91 18.20 -6.40 0.57
CA THR A 91 19.23 -6.16 -0.45
C THR A 91 20.54 -6.71 0.11
N GLY A 92 21.04 -7.80 -0.50
CA GLY A 92 22.38 -8.33 -0.24
C GLY A 92 23.48 -7.41 -0.73
#